data_AF-A0AA45R3V1-F1
#
_entry.id   AF-A0AA45R3V1-F1
#
_cell.length_a   1.000
_cell.length_b   1.000
_cell.length_c   1.000
_cell.angle_alpha   90.00
_cell.angle_beta   90.00
_cell.angle_gamma   90.00
#
_symmetry.space_group_name_H-M   'P 1'
#
loop_
_entity.id
_entity.type
_entity.pdbx_description
1 polymer ?
#
loop_
_entity_poly.entity_id
_entity_poly.type
_entity_poly.pdbx_seq_one_letter_code
_entity_poly.pdbx_strand_id
1 'polypeptide(L)'
;MTMQVEPGKIMELKGRYEAVRDTVQAFLMQEDRNLLGVALAGDDVSTATAPIFEENALVAVDVTSRFLRELTLNIEQLENAARLYGLVEEGNAAAFQVGEGG
;
A
#
# COMPACT_ATOMS: atom_id res chain seq x y z
N MET A 1 2.26 17.26 30.01
CA MET A 1 1.63 17.36 28.67
C MET A 1 0.94 16.04 28.43
N THR A 2 -0.38 16.02 28.31
CA THR A 2 -1.12 14.79 27.98
C THR A 2 -1.32 14.79 26.48
N MET A 3 -0.75 13.80 25.79
CA MET A 3 -0.92 13.64 24.35
C MET A 3 -2.40 13.34 24.08
N GLN A 4 -3.15 14.31 23.53
CA GLN A 4 -4.48 14.06 23.02
C GLN A 4 -4.33 13.27 21.72
N VAL A 5 -4.63 11.98 21.79
CA VAL A 5 -4.78 11.19 20.58
C VAL A 5 -6.19 11.43 20.05
N GLU A 6 -6.27 11.83 18.79
CA GLU A 6 -7.53 11.96 18.05
C GLU A 6 -7.74 10.69 17.22
N PRO A 7 -8.56 9.75 17.71
CA PRO A 7 -8.98 8.56 17.00
C PRO A 7 -9.26 8.70 15.50
N GLY A 8 -10.09 9.69 15.16
CA GLY A 8 -10.50 9.94 13.78
C GLY A 8 -9.32 10.28 12.87
N LYS A 9 -8.29 10.95 13.40
CA LYS A 9 -7.08 11.30 12.65
C LYS A 9 -6.19 10.09 12.36
N ILE A 10 -6.16 9.11 13.27
CA ILE A 10 -5.46 7.84 13.04
C ILE A 10 -6.14 7.07 11.90
N MET A 11 -7.47 6.98 11.93
CA MET A 11 -8.25 6.29 10.88
C MET A 11 -8.17 7.01 9.54
N GLU A 12 -8.24 8.35 9.53
CA GLU A 12 -8.06 9.16 8.32
C GLU A 12 -6.67 8.94 7.70
N LEU A 13 -5.62 8.95 8.53
CA LEU A 13 -4.25 8.71 8.07
C LEU A 13 -4.08 7.27 7.55
N LYS A 14 -4.66 6.28 8.23
CA LYS A 14 -4.66 4.88 7.79
C LYS A 14 -5.30 4.76 6.40
N GLY A 15 -6.48 5.31 6.20
CA GLY A 15 -7.17 5.27 4.90
C GLY A 15 -6.38 5.93 3.78
N ARG A 16 -5.68 7.05 4.07
CA ARG A 16 -4.78 7.68 3.10
C ARG A 16 -3.59 6.79 2.74
N TYR A 17 -3.02 6.06 3.70
CA TYR A 17 -1.93 5.14 3.44
C TYR A 17 -2.40 3.92 2.64
N GLU A 18 -3.58 3.40 2.93
CA GLU A 18 -4.20 2.30 2.14
C GLU A 18 -4.41 2.72 0.69
N ALA A 19 -4.94 3.92 0.43
CA ALA A 19 -5.11 4.42 -0.94
C ALA A 19 -3.77 4.54 -1.71
N VAL A 20 -2.71 4.99 -1.04
CA VAL A 20 -1.36 5.05 -1.63
C VAL A 20 -0.82 3.64 -1.90
N ARG A 21 -0.97 2.71 -0.95
CA ARG A 21 -0.54 1.31 -1.11
C ARG A 21 -1.22 0.68 -2.31
N ASP A 22 -2.53 0.83 -2.42
CA ASP A 22 -3.32 0.23 -3.50
C ASP A 22 -2.92 0.81 -4.87
N THR A 23 -2.64 2.12 -4.93
CA THR A 23 -2.14 2.79 -6.16
C THR A 23 -0.77 2.23 -6.58
N VAL A 24 0.17 2.11 -5.64
CA VAL A 24 1.52 1.61 -5.92
C VAL A 24 1.52 0.12 -6.24
N GLN A 25 0.66 -0.66 -5.59
CA GLN A 25 0.48 -2.07 -5.87
C GLN A 25 -0.09 -2.31 -7.27
N ALA A 26 -1.09 -1.52 -7.68
CA ALA A 26 -1.62 -1.58 -9.04
C ALA A 26 -0.56 -1.23 -10.09
N PHE A 27 0.25 -0.18 -9.84
CA PHE A 27 1.37 0.18 -10.69
C PHE A 27 2.37 -0.99 -10.84
N LEU A 28 2.78 -1.61 -9.73
CA LEU A 28 3.70 -2.75 -9.78
C LEU A 28 3.12 -3.93 -10.55
N MET A 29 1.85 -4.31 -10.34
CA MET A 29 1.22 -5.41 -11.08
C MET A 29 1.15 -5.14 -12.59
N GLN A 30 0.95 -3.88 -12.98
CA GLN A 30 0.93 -3.47 -14.39
C GLN A 30 2.32 -3.48 -15.01
N GLU A 31 3.30 -2.89 -14.32
CA GLU A 31 4.65 -2.73 -14.87
C GLU A 31 5.49 -4.01 -14.78
N ASP A 32 5.26 -4.89 -13.80
CA ASP A 32 5.92 -6.20 -13.77
C ASP A 32 5.62 -6.99 -15.05
N ARG A 33 4.39 -6.86 -15.59
CA ARG A 33 4.01 -7.47 -16.88
C ARG A 33 4.61 -6.75 -18.08
N ASN A 34 4.75 -5.43 -18.03
CA ASN A 34 5.28 -4.63 -19.15
C ASN A 34 6.80 -4.73 -19.25
N LEU A 35 7.50 -4.70 -18.12
CA LEU A 35 8.96 -4.71 -18.01
C LEU A 35 9.56 -6.10 -18.26
N LEU A 36 8.85 -7.16 -17.87
CA LEU A 36 9.21 -8.55 -18.23
C LEU A 36 8.78 -8.89 -19.67
N GLY A 37 8.10 -7.98 -20.36
CA GLY A 37 7.78 -8.08 -21.78
C GLY A 37 9.05 -8.06 -22.62
N VAL A 38 9.43 -9.24 -23.12
CA VAL A 38 10.62 -9.53 -23.94
C VAL A 38 10.92 -8.45 -25.00
N ALA A 39 12.20 -8.09 -25.12
CA ALA A 39 12.71 -7.16 -26.12
C ALA A 39 12.26 -7.55 -27.55
N LEU A 40 11.54 -6.66 -28.22
CA LEU A 40 10.97 -6.86 -29.56
C LEU A 40 11.94 -6.56 -30.71
N ALA A 41 13.15 -6.05 -30.42
CA ALA A 41 14.05 -5.52 -31.44
C ALA A 41 15.37 -6.31 -31.48
N GLY A 42 15.65 -6.90 -32.65
CA GLY A 42 16.84 -7.70 -32.93
C GLY A 42 17.99 -6.94 -33.59
N ASP A 43 18.03 -5.60 -33.46
CA ASP A 43 19.17 -4.80 -33.90
C ASP A 43 20.29 -4.79 -32.83
N ASP A 44 21.52 -4.54 -33.28
CA ASP A 44 22.71 -4.60 -32.42
C ASP A 44 22.64 -3.63 -31.22
N VAL A 45 22.00 -2.48 -31.41
CA VAL A 45 21.82 -1.46 -30.35
C VAL A 45 20.83 -1.94 -29.30
N SER A 46 19.70 -2.52 -29.71
CA SER A 46 18.73 -3.10 -28.78
C SER A 46 19.30 -4.31 -28.04
N THR A 47 20.09 -5.14 -28.71
CA THR A 47 20.76 -6.30 -28.07
C THR A 47 21.78 -5.87 -27.02
N ALA A 48 22.53 -4.79 -27.28
CA ALA A 48 23.50 -4.25 -26.31
C ALA A 48 22.84 -3.51 -25.13
N THR A 49 21.67 -2.90 -25.34
CA THR A 49 21.00 -2.06 -24.32
C THR A 49 19.97 -2.84 -23.50
N ALA A 50 19.43 -3.95 -24.02
CA ALA A 50 18.44 -4.77 -23.34
C ALA A 50 18.86 -5.23 -21.93
N PRO A 51 20.12 -5.67 -21.66
CA PRO A 51 20.53 -6.06 -20.31
C PRO A 51 20.51 -4.89 -19.31
N ILE A 52 20.86 -3.68 -19.75
CA ILE A 52 20.83 -2.49 -18.91
C ILE A 52 19.39 -2.10 -18.59
N PHE A 53 18.48 -2.24 -19.56
CA PHE A 53 17.07 -1.99 -19.33
C PHE A 53 16.46 -3.00 -18.36
N GLU A 54 16.80 -4.28 -18.52
CA GLU A 54 16.38 -5.36 -17.62
C GLU A 54 16.89 -5.14 -16.18
N GLU A 55 18.17 -4.79 -16.01
CA GLU A 55 18.73 -4.47 -14.69
C GLU A 55 18.01 -3.29 -14.03
N ASN A 56 17.78 -2.21 -14.77
CA ASN A 56 17.06 -1.04 -14.28
C ASN A 56 15.60 -1.37 -13.92
N ALA A 57 14.94 -2.20 -14.71
CA ALA A 57 13.59 -2.68 -14.44
C ALA A 57 13.53 -3.49 -13.15
N LEU A 58 14.46 -4.44 -12.95
CA LEU A 58 14.56 -5.24 -11.74
C LEU A 58 14.80 -4.37 -10.50
N VAL A 59 15.68 -3.36 -10.60
CA VAL A 59 15.92 -2.39 -9.53
C VAL A 59 14.65 -1.59 -9.21
N ALA A 60 13.94 -1.11 -10.23
CA ALA A 60 12.69 -0.37 -10.03
C ALA A 60 11.61 -1.22 -9.33
N VAL A 61 11.48 -2.50 -9.73
CA VAL A 61 10.56 -3.44 -9.09
C VAL A 61 10.95 -3.71 -7.62
N ASP A 62 12.23 -3.93 -7.33
CA ASP A 62 12.71 -4.17 -5.96
C ASP A 62 12.50 -2.95 -5.05
N VAL A 63 12.88 -1.75 -5.50
CA VAL A 63 12.70 -0.50 -4.73
C VAL A 63 11.22 -0.27 -4.41
N THR A 64 10.35 -0.43 -5.41
CA THR A 64 8.91 -0.22 -5.23
C THR A 64 8.30 -1.29 -4.30
N SER A 65 8.79 -2.53 -4.38
CA SER A 65 8.37 -3.61 -3.48
C SER A 65 8.79 -3.36 -2.03
N ARG A 66 9.98 -2.79 -1.81
CA ARG A 66 10.42 -2.36 -0.46
C ARG A 66 9.55 -1.23 0.06
N PHE A 67 9.24 -0.24 -0.76
CA PHE A 67 8.35 0.85 -0.37
C PHE A 67 6.97 0.34 0.06
N LEU A 68 6.37 -0.61 -0.68
CA LEU A 68 5.11 -1.23 -0.30
C LEU A 68 5.16 -1.95 1.05
N ARG A 69 6.26 -2.66 1.34
CA ARG A 69 6.45 -3.33 2.64
C ARG A 69 6.47 -2.31 3.78
N GLU A 70 7.26 -1.24 3.66
CA GLU A 70 7.34 -0.19 4.69
C GLU A 70 6.01 0.54 4.87
N LEU A 71 5.29 0.81 3.77
CA LEU A 71 3.97 1.40 3.84
C LEU A 71 2.95 0.48 4.54
N THR A 72 3.02 -0.82 4.28
CA THR A 72 2.18 -1.83 4.95
C THR A 72 2.47 -1.90 6.44
N LEU A 73 3.75 -1.91 6.83
CA LEU A 73 4.14 -1.86 8.25
C LEU A 73 3.60 -0.62 8.96
N ASN A 74 3.61 0.54 8.30
CA ASN A 74 3.01 1.76 8.86
C ASN A 74 1.48 1.64 9.03
N ILE A 75 0.77 1.05 8.07
CA ILE A 75 -0.68 0.79 8.17
C ILE A 75 -0.97 -0.14 9.36
N GLU A 76 -0.20 -1.20 9.54
CA GLU A 76 -0.34 -2.14 10.66
C GLU A 76 -0.09 -1.44 12.01
N GLN A 77 0.89 -0.54 12.10
CA GLN A 77 1.12 0.25 13.30
C GLN A 77 -0.05 1.19 13.62
N LEU A 78 -0.64 1.83 12.60
CA LEU A 78 -1.83 2.67 12.76
C LEU A 78 -3.04 1.85 13.19
N GLU A 79 -3.20 0.63 12.67
CA GLU A 79 -4.26 -0.29 13.08
C GLU A 79 -4.08 -0.78 14.52
N ASN A 80 -2.84 -1.08 14.93
CA ASN A 80 -2.54 -1.41 16.32
C ASN A 80 -2.83 -0.23 17.26
N ALA A 81 -2.49 0.99 16.85
CA ALA A 81 -2.87 2.19 17.60
C ALA A 81 -4.39 2.31 17.69
N ALA A 82 -5.11 2.12 16.58
CA ALA A 82 -6.57 2.16 16.57
C ALA A 82 -7.20 1.11 17.51
N ARG A 83 -6.67 -0.12 17.56
CA ARG A 83 -7.06 -1.18 18.50
C ARG A 83 -6.87 -0.76 19.95
N LEU A 84 -5.72 -0.19 20.30
CA LEU A 84 -5.43 0.27 21.65
C LEU A 84 -6.40 1.36 22.13
N TYR A 85 -6.93 2.17 21.20
CA TYR A 85 -7.93 3.20 21.49
C TYR A 85 -9.38 2.71 21.37
N GLY A 86 -9.62 1.41 21.10
CA GLY A 86 -10.97 0.87 20.94
C GLY A 86 -11.72 1.37 19.70
N LEU A 87 -11.00 1.74 18.65
CA LEU A 87 -11.53 2.40 17.45
C LEU A 87 -11.77 1.47 16.27
N VAL A 88 -11.45 0.20 16.45
CA VAL A 88 -11.68 -0.81 15.42
C VAL A 88 -13.17 -0.88 15.21
N GLU A 89 -13.60 -0.68 13.96
CA GLU A 89 -14.98 -0.83 13.56
C GLU A 89 -15.54 -2.11 14.18
N GLU A 90 -16.48 -1.92 15.10
CA GLU A 90 -17.52 -2.88 15.36
C GLU A 90 -18.21 -3.16 14.02
N GLY A 91 -17.71 -4.13 13.27
CA GLY A 91 -18.42 -4.79 12.18
C GLY A 91 -19.70 -5.50 12.65
N ASN A 92 -20.24 -5.17 13.83
CA ASN A 92 -21.49 -5.65 14.39
C ASN A 92 -22.22 -4.58 15.24
N ALA A 93 -21.94 -3.27 15.09
CA ALA A 93 -22.74 -2.21 15.72
C ALA A 93 -24.14 -2.05 15.11
N ALA A 94 -24.52 -2.89 14.13
CA ALA A 94 -25.94 -3.14 13.83
C ALA A 94 -26.70 -3.71 15.04
N ALA A 95 -26.03 -4.10 16.13
CA ALA A 95 -26.64 -4.47 17.40
C ALA A 95 -26.83 -3.30 18.38
N PHE A 96 -26.33 -2.08 18.12
CA PHE A 96 -26.41 -0.94 19.05
C PHE A 96 -27.44 0.15 18.65
N GLN A 97 -28.25 -0.08 17.61
CA GLN A 97 -29.38 0.79 17.23
C GLN A 97 -30.75 0.08 17.19
N VAL A 98 -30.92 -1.01 17.94
CA VAL A 98 -32.26 -1.52 18.28
C VAL A 98 -32.33 -1.78 19.78
N GLY A 99 -32.19 -0.70 20.55
CA GLY A 99 -32.09 -0.76 22.01
C GLY A 99 -32.35 0.55 22.75
N GLU A 100 -33.07 1.49 22.16
CA GLU A 100 -33.84 2.51 22.91
C GLU A 100 -35.23 2.49 22.24
N GLY A 101 -36.31 2.01 22.83
CA GLY A 101 -36.74 2.21 24.21
C GLY A 101 -37.85 3.27 24.23
N GLY A 102 -39.02 2.90 23.70
CA GLY A 102 -40.26 3.67 23.73
C GLY A 102 -41.44 2.78 23.33
#